data_AF-A0A958MUB5-F1
#
_entry.id   AF-A0A958MUB5-F1
#
_cell.length_a   1.000
_cell.length_b   1.000
_cell.length_c   1.000
_cell.angle_alpha   90.00
_cell.angle_beta   90.00
_cell.angle_gamma   90.00
#
_symmetry.space_group_name_H-M   'P 1'
#
loop_
_entity.id
_entity.type
_entity.pdbx_description
1 polymer ?
#
loop_
_entity_poly.entity_id
_entity_poly.type
_entity_poly.pdbx_seq_one_letter_code
_entity_poly.pdbx_strand_id
1 'polypeptide(L)'
;YLVIHDLVFQNSTLNGVNCDDGAEYANGEANRFVIFRQIEVRNIGSGGNNDGLKLSGLSDFFILYSVIDSVRSGSGIDCVGCHRGVIAHNLFQNGGANSIQTKGGSSDIDILWNRFENGGQRAINAGGSTGYEYFRPPLQTVMANTEARRIRILGNTIVGGENAISFVGVVDGLAAHNTIVNPTRWPIRILQETVSGGGYEFLPAQNNVVENNIFYFSSVQVSSHVNVGGNTSPETFIFRNNLWYAHNSPSSSTPSLPVTETGAVIGQNPLFLNLSGGDLHLSPDSPARGRGRTQDYLSHDRGGEAFTNPPTIGAYQ
;
A
#
# COMPACT_ATOMS: atom_id res chain seq x y z
N TYR A 1 -7.10 21.49 13.21
CA TYR A 1 -5.75 21.12 13.69
C TYR A 1 -5.86 20.35 14.98
N LEU A 2 -5.49 19.07 14.92
CA LEU A 2 -5.39 18.19 16.07
C LEU A 2 -4.08 17.40 15.96
N VAL A 3 -3.30 17.35 17.05
CA VAL A 3 -2.08 16.53 17.12
C VAL A 3 -2.24 15.55 18.27
N ILE A 4 -2.10 14.27 17.96
CA ILE A 4 -2.10 13.16 18.90
C ILE A 4 -0.73 12.51 18.82
N HIS A 5 0.02 12.55 19.91
CA HIS A 5 1.39 12.07 19.91
C HIS A 5 1.81 11.44 21.24
N ASP A 6 2.73 10.49 21.16
CA ASP A 6 3.36 9.81 22.31
C ASP A 6 2.34 9.10 23.24
N LEU A 7 1.29 8.52 22.64
CA LEU A 7 0.25 7.77 23.34
C LEU A 7 0.20 6.30 22.91
N VAL A 8 -0.25 5.45 23.82
CA VAL A 8 -0.51 4.03 23.57
C VAL A 8 -2.02 3.76 23.63
N PHE A 9 -2.58 3.27 22.52
CA PHE A 9 -3.95 2.77 22.42
C PHE A 9 -3.91 1.24 22.40
N GLN A 10 -4.48 0.58 23.41
CA GLN A 10 -4.35 -0.87 23.52
C GLN A 10 -5.56 -1.57 24.12
N ASN A 11 -5.72 -2.85 23.77
CA ASN A 11 -6.72 -3.77 24.34
C ASN A 11 -8.18 -3.33 24.15
N SER A 12 -8.46 -2.47 23.16
CA SER A 12 -9.82 -2.17 22.76
C SER A 12 -10.47 -3.42 22.15
N THR A 13 -11.69 -3.73 22.55
CA THR A 13 -12.47 -4.82 21.95
C THR A 13 -13.16 -4.39 20.64
N LEU A 14 -13.21 -3.09 20.38
CA LEU A 14 -13.67 -2.43 19.16
C LEU A 14 -12.47 -1.88 18.37
N ASN A 15 -12.67 -0.83 17.58
CA ASN A 15 -11.57 -0.07 16.99
C ASN A 15 -10.67 0.54 18.07
N GLY A 16 -9.41 0.81 17.74
CA GLY A 16 -8.48 1.49 18.64
C GLY A 16 -8.84 2.96 18.79
N VAL A 17 -8.88 3.68 17.67
CA VAL A 17 -9.28 5.09 17.59
C VAL A 17 -10.22 5.28 16.41
N ASN A 18 -11.35 5.94 16.65
CA ASN A 18 -12.18 6.52 15.58
C ASN A 18 -11.88 8.00 15.47
N CYS A 19 -11.58 8.46 14.26
CA CYS A 19 -11.51 9.88 13.94
C CYS A 19 -12.35 10.08 12.67
N ASP A 20 -13.42 10.85 12.77
CA ASP A 20 -14.37 11.02 11.69
C ASP A 20 -14.79 12.48 11.50
N ASP A 21 -15.45 12.75 10.39
CA ASP A 21 -16.00 14.03 9.98
C ASP A 21 -17.40 14.33 10.54
N GLY A 22 -17.87 13.55 11.52
CA GLY A 22 -19.21 13.73 12.09
C GLY A 22 -20.34 13.46 11.10
N ALA A 23 -20.10 12.67 10.06
CA ALA A 23 -21.03 12.39 8.96
C ALA A 23 -21.31 13.59 8.03
N GLU A 24 -20.41 14.57 7.99
CA GLU A 24 -20.44 15.68 7.03
C GLU A 24 -19.87 15.27 5.66
N TYR A 25 -20.44 14.22 5.04
CA TYR A 25 -19.89 13.50 3.89
C TYR A 25 -19.49 14.38 2.67
N ALA A 26 -20.16 15.51 2.49
CA ALA A 26 -19.94 16.44 1.38
C ALA A 26 -18.99 17.60 1.74
N ASN A 27 -18.54 17.70 2.99
CA ASN A 27 -17.72 18.79 3.50
C ASN A 27 -16.28 18.33 3.71
N GLY A 28 -15.44 18.51 2.69
CA GLY A 28 -14.00 18.21 2.77
C GLY A 28 -13.22 19.04 3.81
N GLU A 29 -13.86 20.04 4.43
CA GLU A 29 -13.30 20.88 5.48
C GLU A 29 -13.69 20.44 6.90
N ALA A 30 -14.62 19.49 7.05
CA ALA A 30 -15.17 19.08 8.34
C ALA A 30 -14.10 18.51 9.29
N ASN A 31 -13.11 17.79 8.76
CA ASN A 31 -12.01 17.26 9.54
C ASN A 31 -10.68 17.37 8.78
N ARG A 32 -9.90 18.42 9.08
CA ARG A 32 -8.62 18.71 8.45
C ARG A 32 -7.48 18.91 9.42
N PHE A 33 -6.27 18.60 8.95
CA PHE A 33 -5.01 18.81 9.66
C PHE A 33 -4.96 18.03 10.97
N VAL A 34 -5.08 16.70 10.85
CA VAL A 34 -4.96 15.74 11.95
C VAL A 34 -3.62 15.03 11.83
N ILE A 35 -2.85 15.04 12.92
CA ILE A 35 -1.54 14.39 12.98
C ILE A 35 -1.57 13.34 14.08
N PHE A 36 -1.34 12.08 13.73
CA PHE A 36 -0.93 11.01 14.64
C PHE A 36 0.58 10.84 14.49
N ARG A 37 1.34 11.02 15.57
CA ARG A 37 2.80 10.88 15.51
C ARG A 37 3.35 10.15 16.71
N GLN A 38 4.25 9.18 16.52
CA GLN A 38 4.86 8.44 17.62
C GLN A 38 3.81 7.83 18.55
N ILE A 39 2.71 7.33 17.99
CA ILE A 39 1.72 6.58 18.76
C ILE A 39 1.99 5.09 18.63
N GLU A 40 1.49 4.33 19.60
CA GLU A 40 1.42 2.88 19.53
C GLU A 40 -0.04 2.44 19.55
N VAL A 41 -0.43 1.60 18.59
CA VAL A 41 -1.76 0.97 18.54
C VAL A 41 -1.56 -0.53 18.58
N ARG A 42 -2.00 -1.21 19.65
CA ARG A 42 -1.76 -2.64 19.79
C ARG A 42 -2.89 -3.45 20.41
N ASN A 43 -2.96 -4.73 20.05
CA ASN A 43 -3.93 -5.68 20.60
C ASN A 43 -5.37 -5.18 20.47
N ILE A 44 -5.75 -4.82 19.25
CA ILE A 44 -7.07 -4.24 18.95
C ILE A 44 -7.99 -5.31 18.38
N GLY A 45 -9.25 -5.29 18.83
CA GLY A 45 -10.34 -6.08 18.29
C GLY A 45 -10.56 -7.43 18.96
N SER A 46 -11.77 -7.95 18.78
CA SER A 46 -12.23 -9.25 19.29
C SER A 46 -12.55 -10.26 18.19
N GLY A 47 -12.28 -9.92 16.92
CA GLY A 47 -12.50 -10.77 15.75
C GLY A 47 -13.54 -10.25 14.75
N GLY A 48 -14.15 -9.09 15.01
CA GLY A 48 -14.96 -8.38 14.02
C GLY A 48 -14.12 -7.50 13.08
N ASN A 49 -14.77 -6.69 12.24
CA ASN A 49 -14.09 -5.63 11.50
C ASN A 49 -13.69 -4.50 12.45
N ASN A 50 -12.57 -4.70 13.16
CA ASN A 50 -12.04 -3.78 14.15
C ASN A 50 -10.71 -3.22 13.66
N ASP A 51 -10.67 -1.91 13.44
CA ASP A 51 -9.52 -1.22 12.88
C ASP A 51 -8.66 -0.59 13.99
N GLY A 52 -7.34 -0.55 13.81
CA GLY A 52 -6.45 0.14 14.74
C GLY A 52 -6.75 1.63 14.77
N LEU A 53 -6.64 2.28 13.62
CA LEU A 53 -7.12 3.64 13.35
C LEU A 53 -8.22 3.58 12.29
N LYS A 54 -9.45 3.95 12.69
CA LYS A 54 -10.59 4.12 11.78
C LYS A 54 -10.74 5.59 11.43
N LEU A 55 -10.41 5.94 10.20
CA LEU A 55 -10.42 7.31 9.70
C LEU A 55 -11.53 7.48 8.65
N SER A 56 -12.44 8.42 8.87
CA SER A 56 -13.55 8.70 7.93
C SER A 56 -13.62 10.18 7.58
N GLY A 57 -13.47 10.54 6.31
CA GLY A 57 -13.63 11.93 5.86
C GLY A 57 -12.50 12.89 6.23
N LEU A 58 -11.33 12.38 6.62
CA LEU A 58 -10.18 13.23 6.96
C LEU A 58 -9.55 13.79 5.69
N SER A 59 -9.16 15.07 5.72
CA SER A 59 -8.25 15.62 4.72
C SER A 59 -6.99 16.24 5.33
N ASP A 60 -5.88 16.23 4.60
CA ASP A 60 -4.59 16.79 5.04
C ASP A 60 -4.13 16.20 6.38
N PHE A 61 -4.07 14.87 6.44
CA PHE A 61 -3.77 14.13 7.65
C PHE A 61 -2.39 13.46 7.56
N PHE A 62 -1.80 13.19 8.73
CA PHE A 62 -0.46 12.62 8.83
C PHE A 62 -0.45 11.51 9.88
N ILE A 63 0.15 10.36 9.55
CA ILE A 63 0.39 9.25 10.47
C ILE A 63 1.87 8.92 10.38
N LEU A 64 2.63 9.31 11.39
CA LEU A 64 4.08 9.41 11.32
C LEU A 64 4.75 8.64 12.44
N TYR A 65 5.83 7.90 12.14
CA TYR A 65 6.71 7.29 13.15
C TYR A 65 5.99 6.47 14.21
N SER A 66 4.88 5.82 13.85
CA SER A 66 4.00 5.09 14.78
C SER A 66 4.19 3.58 14.65
N VAL A 67 3.79 2.86 15.69
CA VAL A 67 3.78 1.39 15.70
C VAL A 67 2.34 0.91 15.72
N ILE A 68 1.99 0.02 14.81
CA ILE A 68 0.68 -0.61 14.72
C ILE A 68 0.91 -2.13 14.75
N ASP A 69 0.52 -2.79 15.84
CA ASP A 69 0.80 -4.20 16.07
C ASP A 69 -0.47 -4.97 16.46
N SER A 70 -0.65 -6.16 15.89
CA SER A 70 -1.64 -7.12 16.39
C SER A 70 -3.08 -6.58 16.37
N VAL A 71 -3.48 -5.98 15.25
CA VAL A 71 -4.89 -5.60 14.98
C VAL A 71 -5.61 -6.80 14.38
N ARG A 72 -6.63 -7.30 15.10
CA ARG A 72 -7.31 -8.56 14.75
C ARG A 72 -8.42 -8.32 13.73
N SER A 73 -8.39 -9.06 12.63
CA SER A 73 -9.44 -9.19 11.59
C SER A 73 -9.83 -7.92 10.81
N GLY A 74 -9.62 -6.70 11.33
CA GLY A 74 -9.73 -5.45 10.58
C GLY A 74 -8.40 -4.96 10.01
N SER A 75 -8.32 -3.65 9.74
CA SER A 75 -7.14 -2.99 9.21
C SER A 75 -6.33 -2.30 10.30
N GLY A 76 -5.00 -2.28 10.20
CA GLY A 76 -4.16 -1.42 11.05
C GLY A 76 -4.60 0.05 10.97
N ILE A 77 -4.79 0.54 9.75
CA ILE A 77 -5.37 1.84 9.42
C ILE A 77 -6.42 1.61 8.32
N ASP A 78 -7.67 2.01 8.55
CA ASP A 78 -8.72 2.03 7.53
C ASP A 78 -9.17 3.45 7.26
N CYS A 79 -8.99 3.91 6.02
CA CYS A 79 -9.41 5.23 5.55
C CYS A 79 -10.65 5.08 4.66
N VAL A 80 -11.74 5.75 5.02
CA VAL A 80 -12.96 5.84 4.22
C VAL A 80 -13.15 7.29 3.79
N GLY A 81 -13.01 7.55 2.49
CA GLY A 81 -13.16 8.88 1.91
C GLY A 81 -12.19 9.91 2.49
N CYS A 82 -10.91 9.53 2.63
CA CYS A 82 -9.87 10.42 3.14
C CYS A 82 -9.02 10.99 1.99
N HIS A 83 -8.50 12.20 2.16
CA HIS A 83 -7.81 12.92 1.08
C HIS A 83 -6.49 13.57 1.52
N ARG A 84 -5.52 13.69 0.61
CA ARG A 84 -4.26 14.43 0.85
C ARG A 84 -3.51 13.96 2.11
N GLY A 85 -3.46 12.65 2.30
CA GLY A 85 -2.90 12.02 3.49
C GLY A 85 -1.43 11.62 3.32
N VAL A 86 -0.67 11.60 4.41
CA VAL A 86 0.68 11.03 4.45
C VAL A 86 0.78 10.01 5.58
N ILE A 87 1.03 8.75 5.24
CA ILE A 87 1.27 7.66 6.17
C ILE A 87 2.73 7.27 6.01
N ALA A 88 3.61 7.73 6.92
CA ALA A 88 5.05 7.61 6.73
C ALA A 88 5.85 7.13 7.95
N HIS A 89 6.93 6.39 7.69
CA HIS A 89 7.87 5.91 8.71
C HIS A 89 7.23 5.07 9.84
N ASN A 90 6.08 4.45 9.58
CA ASN A 90 5.43 3.58 10.56
C ASN A 90 5.94 2.14 10.47
N LEU A 91 5.80 1.42 11.57
CA LEU A 91 6.03 -0.01 11.68
C LEU A 91 4.69 -0.73 11.86
N PHE A 92 4.38 -1.65 10.95
CA PHE A 92 3.21 -2.53 11.02
C PHE A 92 3.67 -3.96 11.29
N GLN A 93 3.09 -4.59 12.32
CA GLN A 93 3.42 -5.94 12.74
C GLN A 93 2.17 -6.77 12.96
N ASN A 94 2.23 -8.06 12.60
CA ASN A 94 1.19 -9.05 12.91
C ASN A 94 -0.22 -8.59 12.50
N GLY A 95 -0.36 -8.16 11.25
CA GLY A 95 -1.61 -7.61 10.72
C GLY A 95 -2.73 -8.65 10.64
N GLY A 96 -3.97 -8.16 10.71
CA GLY A 96 -5.19 -8.95 10.53
C GLY A 96 -5.58 -9.07 9.06
N ALA A 97 -6.64 -8.37 8.65
CA ALA A 97 -7.05 -8.33 7.24
C ALA A 97 -6.10 -7.45 6.43
N ASN A 98 -5.97 -6.17 6.80
CA ASN A 98 -5.05 -5.26 6.13
C ASN A 98 -4.09 -4.56 7.12
N SER A 99 -2.92 -4.11 6.68
CA SER A 99 -2.18 -3.12 7.49
C SER A 99 -2.67 -1.71 7.20
N ILE A 100 -2.82 -1.36 5.91
CA ILE A 100 -3.42 -0.09 5.48
C ILE A 100 -4.51 -0.37 4.44
N GLN A 101 -5.67 0.26 4.60
CA GLN A 101 -6.73 0.32 3.59
C GLN A 101 -7.13 1.77 3.28
N THR A 102 -7.30 2.10 2.00
CA THR A 102 -7.74 3.44 1.54
C THR A 102 -8.88 3.33 0.54
N LYS A 103 -10.12 3.57 0.96
CA LYS A 103 -11.33 3.26 0.17
C LYS A 103 -12.39 4.38 0.24
N GLY A 104 -13.57 4.15 -0.33
CA GLY A 104 -14.72 5.05 -0.16
C GLY A 104 -14.55 6.44 -0.77
N GLY A 105 -13.86 6.53 -1.91
CA GLY A 105 -13.56 7.80 -2.59
C GLY A 105 -12.22 8.41 -2.19
N SER A 106 -11.41 7.73 -1.36
CA SER A 106 -10.12 8.24 -0.89
C SER A 106 -9.20 8.64 -2.04
N SER A 107 -8.47 9.75 -1.90
CA SER A 107 -7.58 10.20 -2.97
C SER A 107 -6.34 10.95 -2.49
N ASP A 108 -5.29 10.93 -3.31
CA ASP A 108 -4.08 11.72 -3.07
C ASP A 108 -3.42 11.36 -1.73
N ILE A 109 -3.28 10.06 -1.45
CA ILE A 109 -2.65 9.57 -0.21
C ILE A 109 -1.31 8.95 -0.54
N ASP A 110 -0.31 9.36 0.23
CA ASP A 110 1.04 8.82 0.18
C ASP A 110 1.30 7.84 1.32
N ILE A 111 1.68 6.63 0.98
CA ILE A 111 2.12 5.58 1.89
C ILE A 111 3.63 5.43 1.68
N LEU A 112 4.40 6.13 2.52
CA LEU A 112 5.82 6.41 2.30
C LEU A 112 6.69 5.73 3.35
N TRP A 113 7.73 5.00 2.94
CA TRP A 113 8.78 4.58 3.86
C TRP A 113 8.25 3.89 5.12
N ASN A 114 7.22 3.05 5.01
CA ASN A 114 6.72 2.21 6.11
C ASN A 114 7.39 0.83 6.05
N ARG A 115 7.45 0.16 7.20
CA ARG A 115 7.92 -1.22 7.33
C ARG A 115 6.75 -2.10 7.74
N PHE A 116 6.53 -3.17 6.99
CA PHE A 116 5.50 -4.16 7.26
C PHE A 116 6.17 -5.50 7.53
N GLU A 117 5.87 -6.11 8.66
CA GLU A 117 6.34 -7.44 9.04
C GLU A 117 5.12 -8.31 9.31
N ASN A 118 4.86 -9.25 8.41
CA ASN A 118 3.63 -10.04 8.40
C ASN A 118 2.39 -9.15 8.43
N GLY A 119 2.25 -8.28 7.42
CA GLY A 119 1.20 -7.25 7.33
C GLY A 119 -0.24 -7.77 7.15
N GLY A 120 -0.52 -9.03 7.51
CA GLY A 120 -1.82 -9.67 7.39
C GLY A 120 -2.11 -10.25 6.02
N GLN A 121 -3.41 -10.34 5.68
CA GLN A 121 -3.85 -10.85 4.38
C GLN A 121 -3.46 -9.91 3.24
N ARG A 122 -3.49 -8.59 3.46
CA ARG A 122 -3.04 -7.56 2.51
C ARG A 122 -2.25 -6.49 3.26
N ALA A 123 -0.93 -6.41 3.08
CA ALA A 123 -0.15 -5.36 3.74
C ALA A 123 -0.69 -3.97 3.35
N ILE A 124 -0.88 -3.72 2.06
CA ILE A 124 -1.52 -2.50 1.57
C ILE A 124 -2.68 -2.85 0.64
N ASN A 125 -3.88 -2.40 1.01
CA ASN A 125 -5.08 -2.50 0.22
C ASN A 125 -5.51 -1.10 -0.25
N ALA A 126 -4.99 -0.65 -1.39
CA ALA A 126 -5.47 0.57 -2.02
C ALA A 126 -6.84 0.27 -2.65
N GLY A 127 -7.85 1.03 -2.23
CA GLY A 127 -9.26 0.78 -2.55
C GLY A 127 -9.90 -0.33 -1.70
N GLY A 128 -10.91 -1.00 -2.24
CA GLY A 128 -11.70 -2.02 -1.53
C GLY A 128 -13.19 -2.01 -1.89
N SER A 129 -14.03 -2.14 -0.86
CA SER A 129 -15.48 -2.10 -0.95
C SER A 129 -16.07 -1.18 0.11
N THR A 130 -16.91 -0.25 -0.34
CA THR A 130 -17.56 0.74 0.53
C THR A 130 -19.05 0.82 0.22
N GLY A 131 -19.88 0.89 1.26
CA GLY A 131 -21.31 1.20 1.09
C GLY A 131 -21.49 2.57 0.46
N TYR A 132 -22.43 2.71 -0.48
CA TYR A 132 -22.60 3.92 -1.29
C TYR A 132 -22.83 5.19 -0.45
N GLU A 133 -23.47 5.05 0.69
CA GLU A 133 -23.75 6.12 1.66
C GLU A 133 -22.50 6.63 2.40
N TYR A 134 -21.39 5.88 2.39
CA TYR A 134 -20.17 6.25 3.11
C TYR A 134 -19.09 6.88 2.22
N PHE A 135 -19.36 7.02 0.92
CA PHE A 135 -18.42 7.68 0.02
C PHE A 135 -18.24 9.15 0.36
N ARG A 136 -16.99 9.61 0.29
CA ARG A 136 -16.64 11.03 0.43
C ARG A 136 -15.69 11.40 -0.72
N PRO A 137 -16.08 12.35 -1.58
CA PRO A 137 -17.41 12.97 -1.66
C PRO A 137 -18.51 11.94 -1.97
N PRO A 138 -19.81 12.27 -1.73
CA PRO A 138 -20.92 11.39 -2.10
C PRO A 138 -20.89 11.02 -3.58
N LEU A 139 -21.37 9.81 -3.90
CA LEU A 139 -21.38 9.30 -5.27
C LEU A 139 -22.16 10.21 -6.23
N GLN A 140 -21.68 10.28 -7.46
CA GLN A 140 -22.28 11.08 -8.51
C GLN A 140 -22.91 10.20 -9.59
N THR A 141 -24.06 10.62 -10.11
CA THR A 141 -24.80 9.91 -11.18
C THR A 141 -24.46 10.42 -12.59
N VAL A 142 -23.74 11.54 -12.69
CA VAL A 142 -23.40 12.21 -13.95
C VAL A 142 -21.94 12.03 -14.37
N MET A 143 -21.14 11.36 -13.53
CA MET A 143 -19.77 10.99 -13.84
C MET A 143 -19.37 9.73 -13.09
N ALA A 144 -18.38 9.02 -13.64
CA ALA A 144 -17.89 7.79 -13.04
C ALA A 144 -17.17 8.04 -11.70
N ASN A 145 -17.45 7.18 -10.74
CA ASN A 145 -16.90 7.16 -9.40
C ASN A 145 -15.70 6.19 -9.32
N THR A 146 -14.92 6.29 -8.24
CA THR A 146 -13.78 5.41 -7.98
C THR A 146 -13.74 5.06 -6.52
N GLU A 147 -13.31 3.84 -6.19
CA GLU A 147 -13.12 3.43 -4.80
C GLU A 147 -11.96 4.20 -4.17
N ALA A 148 -10.88 4.39 -4.93
CA ALA A 148 -9.79 5.30 -4.59
C ALA A 148 -9.08 5.80 -5.85
N ARG A 149 -8.37 6.92 -5.74
CA ARG A 149 -7.63 7.52 -6.87
C ARG A 149 -6.30 8.13 -6.43
N ARG A 150 -5.24 7.97 -7.22
CA ARG A 150 -3.91 8.58 -6.94
C ARG A 150 -3.38 8.22 -5.55
N ILE A 151 -3.43 6.93 -5.22
CA ILE A 151 -2.77 6.38 -4.03
C ILE A 151 -1.33 6.02 -4.42
N ARG A 152 -0.34 6.60 -3.73
CA ARG A 152 1.08 6.38 -4.00
C ARG A 152 1.70 5.56 -2.87
N ILE A 153 2.30 4.44 -3.22
CA ILE A 153 2.92 3.46 -2.32
C ILE A 153 4.41 3.46 -2.62
N LEU A 154 5.17 4.19 -1.82
CA LEU A 154 6.52 4.63 -2.17
C LEU A 154 7.55 4.24 -1.11
N GLY A 155 8.65 3.58 -1.50
CA GLY A 155 9.79 3.38 -0.61
C GLY A 155 9.53 2.43 0.57
N ASN A 156 8.47 1.60 0.54
CA ASN A 156 8.11 0.74 1.67
C ASN A 156 8.89 -0.58 1.65
N THR A 157 9.10 -1.17 2.82
CA THR A 157 9.62 -2.54 2.95
C THR A 157 8.52 -3.46 3.46
N ILE A 158 8.21 -4.52 2.72
CA ILE A 158 7.13 -5.45 3.05
C ILE A 158 7.72 -6.86 3.14
N VAL A 159 7.73 -7.43 4.35
CA VAL A 159 8.31 -8.75 4.62
C VAL A 159 7.21 -9.71 5.09
N GLY A 160 7.01 -10.81 4.36
CA GLY A 160 5.96 -11.78 4.64
C GLY A 160 4.55 -11.27 4.28
N GLY A 161 3.53 -11.90 4.87
CA GLY A 161 2.11 -11.66 4.56
C GLY A 161 1.63 -12.37 3.29
N GLU A 162 0.31 -12.52 3.14
CA GLU A 162 -0.28 -13.23 2.00
C GLU A 162 -0.19 -12.41 0.71
N ASN A 163 -0.54 -11.12 0.80
CA ASN A 163 -0.38 -10.15 -0.27
C ASN A 163 0.36 -8.89 0.19
N ALA A 164 1.27 -8.40 -0.66
CA ALA A 164 2.00 -7.17 -0.38
C ALA A 164 1.20 -5.92 -0.77
N ILE A 165 0.78 -5.82 -2.04
CA ILE A 165 0.04 -4.65 -2.52
C ILE A 165 -1.18 -5.11 -3.32
N SER A 166 -2.34 -4.52 -3.04
CA SER A 166 -3.58 -4.71 -3.80
C SER A 166 -4.07 -3.36 -4.35
N PHE A 167 -4.36 -3.33 -5.64
CA PHE A 167 -5.11 -2.27 -6.31
C PHE A 167 -6.55 -2.74 -6.50
N VAL A 168 -7.48 -2.22 -5.71
CA VAL A 168 -8.88 -2.69 -5.65
C VAL A 168 -9.84 -1.56 -6.03
N GLY A 169 -10.22 -1.46 -7.30
CA GLY A 169 -11.00 -0.33 -7.80
C GLY A 169 -10.26 1.01 -7.76
N VAL A 170 -8.92 0.95 -7.82
CA VAL A 170 -8.03 2.12 -7.80
C VAL A 170 -7.74 2.61 -9.20
N VAL A 171 -7.77 3.93 -9.37
CA VAL A 171 -7.42 4.61 -10.61
C VAL A 171 -6.21 5.52 -10.40
N ASP A 172 -5.28 5.54 -11.36
CA ASP A 172 -4.08 6.40 -11.37
C ASP A 172 -3.17 6.22 -10.14
N GLY A 173 -3.12 5.02 -9.54
CA GLY A 173 -2.25 4.68 -8.43
C GLY A 173 -0.81 4.38 -8.86
N LEU A 174 0.11 4.40 -7.89
CA LEU A 174 1.53 4.15 -8.10
C LEU A 174 2.10 3.29 -6.98
N ALA A 175 2.77 2.20 -7.32
CA ALA A 175 3.64 1.45 -6.41
C ALA A 175 5.08 1.53 -6.91
N ALA A 176 5.93 2.26 -6.21
CA ALA A 176 7.31 2.42 -6.61
C ALA A 176 8.35 2.39 -5.50
N HIS A 177 9.56 1.95 -5.86
CA HIS A 177 10.68 1.86 -4.91
C HIS A 177 10.37 1.01 -3.67
N ASN A 178 9.43 0.06 -3.74
CA ASN A 178 9.17 -0.84 -2.63
C ASN A 178 10.09 -2.06 -2.68
N THR A 179 10.50 -2.56 -1.52
CA THR A 179 11.20 -3.85 -1.41
C THR A 179 10.26 -4.86 -0.76
N ILE A 180 9.84 -5.85 -1.54
CA ILE A 180 8.89 -6.89 -1.15
C ILE A 180 9.65 -8.21 -1.02
N VAL A 181 9.58 -8.81 0.17
CA VAL A 181 10.33 -10.01 0.54
C VAL A 181 9.37 -11.10 1.01
N ASN A 182 9.40 -12.23 0.30
CA ASN A 182 8.68 -13.46 0.63
C ASN A 182 7.19 -13.29 0.93
N PRO A 183 6.40 -12.65 0.05
CA PRO A 183 4.95 -12.77 0.14
C PRO A 183 4.56 -14.25 -0.04
N THR A 184 3.58 -14.71 0.72
CA THR A 184 3.23 -16.13 0.77
C THR A 184 2.23 -16.55 -0.30
N ARG A 185 1.69 -15.60 -1.09
CA ARG A 185 0.77 -15.95 -2.19
C ARG A 185 0.80 -15.01 -3.39
N TRP A 186 0.60 -13.71 -3.16
CA TRP A 186 0.42 -12.73 -4.25
C TRP A 186 1.23 -11.46 -3.98
N PRO A 187 2.35 -11.22 -4.68
CA PRO A 187 3.03 -9.93 -4.59
C PRO A 187 2.10 -8.75 -4.92
N ILE A 188 1.38 -8.83 -6.04
CA ILE A 188 0.41 -7.81 -6.47
C ILE A 188 -0.97 -8.44 -6.70
N ARG A 189 -2.03 -7.69 -6.39
CA ARG A 189 -3.40 -8.00 -6.83
C ARG A 189 -4.02 -6.81 -7.56
N ILE A 190 -4.84 -7.10 -8.57
CA ILE A 190 -5.67 -6.16 -9.30
C ILE A 190 -7.10 -6.67 -9.22
N LEU A 191 -7.95 -5.98 -8.46
CA LEU A 191 -9.31 -6.43 -8.16
C LEU A 191 -10.31 -5.30 -8.36
N GLN A 192 -11.58 -5.67 -8.45
CA GLN A 192 -12.71 -4.76 -8.43
C GLN A 192 -13.76 -5.32 -7.47
N GLU A 193 -13.88 -4.72 -6.28
CA GLU A 193 -14.87 -5.17 -5.28
C GLU A 193 -16.15 -4.32 -5.32
N THR A 194 -16.06 -3.04 -5.67
CA THR A 194 -17.22 -2.18 -5.96
C THR A 194 -17.44 -2.08 -7.47
N VAL A 195 -18.61 -2.46 -7.98
CA VAL A 195 -18.96 -2.37 -9.41
C VAL A 195 -20.12 -1.41 -9.66
N SER A 196 -20.27 -0.95 -10.91
CA SER A 196 -21.40 -0.10 -11.33
C SER A 196 -22.74 -0.73 -10.97
N GLY A 197 -23.64 0.08 -10.40
CA GLY A 197 -24.91 -0.38 -9.85
C GLY A 197 -25.68 0.76 -9.20
N GLY A 198 -26.99 0.58 -8.97
CA GLY A 198 -27.81 1.57 -8.26
C GLY A 198 -27.87 2.96 -8.92
N GLY A 199 -27.59 3.07 -10.22
CA GLY A 199 -27.52 4.35 -10.93
C GLY A 199 -26.16 5.05 -10.87
N TYR A 200 -25.16 4.45 -10.23
CA TYR A 200 -23.80 4.94 -10.18
C TYR A 200 -22.88 4.13 -11.09
N GLU A 201 -22.06 4.84 -11.85
CA GLU A 201 -20.98 4.26 -12.62
C GLU A 201 -19.71 4.22 -11.76
N PHE A 202 -18.96 3.12 -11.82
CA PHE A 202 -17.63 2.98 -11.22
C PHE A 202 -16.62 2.64 -12.30
N LEU A 203 -15.49 3.37 -12.31
CA LEU A 203 -14.36 3.00 -13.14
C LEU A 203 -13.72 1.70 -12.64
N PRO A 204 -13.30 0.81 -13.56
CA PRO A 204 -12.52 -0.36 -13.19
C PRO A 204 -11.14 0.06 -12.66
N ALA A 205 -10.47 -0.82 -11.92
CA ALA A 205 -9.08 -0.64 -11.56
C ALA A 205 -8.24 -0.50 -12.84
N GLN A 206 -7.63 0.66 -13.04
CA GLN A 206 -7.00 1.03 -14.31
C GLN A 206 -5.93 2.12 -14.14
N ASN A 207 -5.04 2.25 -15.13
CA ASN A 207 -3.99 3.26 -15.21
C ASN A 207 -3.04 3.31 -14.00
N ASN A 208 -2.87 2.19 -13.30
CA ASN A 208 -1.93 2.12 -12.18
C ASN A 208 -0.53 1.72 -12.67
N VAL A 209 0.50 2.20 -11.98
CA VAL A 209 1.91 1.98 -12.33
C VAL A 209 2.61 1.18 -11.23
N VAL A 210 3.38 0.16 -11.62
CA VAL A 210 4.24 -0.64 -10.75
C VAL A 210 5.67 -0.55 -11.28
N GLU A 211 6.53 0.21 -10.59
CA GLU A 211 7.88 0.48 -11.10
C GLU A 211 8.96 0.52 -10.04
N ASN A 212 10.21 0.24 -10.42
CA ASN A 212 11.36 0.36 -9.52
C ASN A 212 11.22 -0.46 -8.22
N ASN A 213 10.42 -1.53 -8.18
CA ASN A 213 10.25 -2.36 -6.99
C ASN A 213 11.20 -3.57 -7.04
N ILE A 214 11.66 -4.03 -5.87
CA ILE A 214 12.29 -5.34 -5.72
C ILE A 214 11.23 -6.35 -5.26
N PHE A 215 11.06 -7.43 -6.03
CA PHE A 215 10.29 -8.61 -5.66
C PHE A 215 11.26 -9.76 -5.41
N TYR A 216 11.55 -10.02 -4.14
CA TYR A 216 12.34 -11.17 -3.68
C TYR A 216 11.37 -12.22 -3.13
N PHE A 217 11.27 -13.39 -3.76
CA PHE A 217 10.20 -14.34 -3.43
C PHE A 217 10.63 -15.79 -3.59
N SER A 218 9.84 -16.69 -3.00
CA SER A 218 9.94 -18.12 -3.24
C SER A 218 8.95 -18.55 -4.33
N SER A 219 9.44 -19.15 -5.42
CA SER A 219 8.61 -19.59 -6.55
C SER A 219 7.60 -20.68 -6.20
N VAL A 220 7.78 -21.37 -5.06
CA VAL A 220 6.83 -22.39 -4.57
C VAL A 220 5.76 -21.82 -3.63
N GLN A 221 5.96 -20.61 -3.11
CA GLN A 221 4.98 -19.91 -2.26
C GLN A 221 4.07 -19.00 -3.10
N VAL A 222 4.66 -18.28 -4.05
CA VAL A 222 3.89 -17.39 -4.93
C VAL A 222 3.03 -18.22 -5.88
N SER A 223 1.70 -18.07 -5.75
CA SER A 223 0.73 -18.73 -6.63
C SER A 223 0.59 -18.00 -7.97
N SER A 224 0.65 -16.67 -7.95
CA SER A 224 0.72 -15.81 -9.14
C SER A 224 1.40 -14.49 -8.76
N HIS A 225 2.23 -13.95 -9.67
CA HIS A 225 2.95 -12.70 -9.45
C HIS A 225 2.00 -11.51 -9.39
N VAL A 226 1.00 -11.50 -10.27
CA VAL A 226 -0.12 -10.56 -10.29
C VAL A 226 -1.41 -11.37 -10.36
N ASN A 227 -2.22 -11.33 -9.31
CA ASN A 227 -3.55 -11.94 -9.32
C ASN A 227 -4.58 -10.92 -9.81
N VAL A 228 -5.23 -11.23 -10.93
CA VAL A 228 -6.22 -10.34 -11.58
C VAL A 228 -7.62 -10.91 -11.39
N GLY A 229 -8.53 -10.09 -10.87
CA GLY A 229 -9.96 -10.39 -10.76
C GLY A 229 -10.77 -9.82 -11.93
N GLY A 230 -12.02 -10.25 -12.06
CA GLY A 230 -12.95 -9.72 -13.07
C GLY A 230 -13.30 -8.25 -12.84
N ASN A 231 -13.89 -7.60 -13.86
CA ASN A 231 -14.30 -6.19 -13.85
C ASN A 231 -13.15 -5.19 -13.62
N THR A 232 -11.94 -5.57 -14.01
CA THR A 232 -10.74 -4.72 -13.98
C THR A 232 -10.28 -4.42 -15.41
N SER A 233 -9.44 -3.40 -15.59
CA SER A 233 -8.78 -3.08 -16.87
C SER A 233 -7.27 -3.25 -16.76
N PRO A 234 -6.77 -4.48 -16.50
CA PRO A 234 -5.37 -4.76 -16.22
C PRO A 234 -4.44 -4.44 -17.41
N GLU A 235 -4.97 -4.41 -18.63
CA GLU A 235 -4.26 -4.02 -19.86
C GLU A 235 -3.80 -2.55 -19.88
N THR A 236 -4.36 -1.73 -18.99
CA THR A 236 -4.00 -0.30 -18.85
C THR A 236 -2.86 -0.08 -17.86
N PHE A 237 -2.46 -1.11 -17.11
CA PHE A 237 -1.38 -0.98 -16.14
C PHE A 237 -0.04 -0.79 -16.85
N ILE A 238 0.91 -0.21 -16.12
CA ILE A 238 2.31 -0.10 -16.58
C ILE A 238 3.20 -0.81 -15.58
N PHE A 239 3.98 -1.77 -16.06
CA PHE A 239 5.07 -2.38 -15.31
C PHE A 239 6.39 -1.96 -15.96
N ARG A 240 7.35 -1.48 -15.15
CA ARG A 240 8.69 -1.14 -15.66
C ARG A 240 9.76 -1.10 -14.59
N ASN A 241 10.98 -1.46 -14.97
CA ASN A 241 12.17 -1.34 -14.13
C ASN A 241 12.05 -2.01 -12.75
N ASN A 242 11.24 -3.06 -12.61
CA ASN A 242 11.22 -3.86 -11.39
C ASN A 242 12.30 -4.95 -11.45
N LEU A 243 12.78 -5.37 -10.28
CA LEU A 243 13.65 -6.52 -10.11
C LEU A 243 12.83 -7.70 -9.60
N TRP A 244 12.85 -8.82 -10.32
CA TRP A 244 12.19 -10.06 -9.92
C TRP A 244 13.23 -11.14 -9.66
N TYR A 245 13.21 -11.71 -8.44
CA TYR A 245 14.14 -12.75 -8.03
C TYR A 245 13.46 -13.84 -7.20
N ALA A 246 13.24 -14.99 -7.85
CA ALA A 246 12.84 -16.23 -7.21
C ALA A 246 14.06 -16.86 -6.51
N HIS A 247 14.26 -16.56 -5.23
CA HIS A 247 15.51 -16.87 -4.54
C HIS A 247 15.80 -18.36 -4.35
N ASN A 248 14.76 -19.20 -4.40
CA ASN A 248 14.85 -20.66 -4.34
C ASN A 248 15.03 -21.30 -5.74
N SER A 249 14.78 -20.56 -6.82
CA SER A 249 14.91 -21.03 -8.21
C SER A 249 15.05 -19.82 -9.14
N PRO A 250 16.26 -19.24 -9.30
CA PRO A 250 16.44 -18.00 -10.06
C PRO A 250 15.94 -18.04 -11.51
N SER A 251 15.94 -19.22 -12.15
CA SER A 251 15.37 -19.42 -13.48
C SER A 251 13.85 -19.26 -13.55
N SER A 252 13.16 -19.34 -12.41
CA SER A 252 11.71 -19.14 -12.27
C SER A 252 11.34 -17.69 -11.91
N SER A 253 12.26 -16.73 -12.10
CA SER A 253 12.03 -15.33 -11.71
C SER A 253 11.19 -14.52 -12.70
N THR A 254 11.01 -15.00 -13.93
CA THR A 254 10.21 -14.29 -14.94
C THR A 254 8.75 -14.23 -14.49
N PRO A 255 8.19 -13.03 -14.26
CA PRO A 255 6.82 -12.91 -13.78
C PRO A 255 5.81 -13.17 -14.90
N SER A 256 4.61 -13.60 -14.49
CA SER A 256 3.42 -13.57 -15.35
C SER A 256 2.65 -12.29 -15.06
N LEU A 257 2.59 -11.39 -16.04
CA LEU A 257 2.03 -10.04 -15.93
C LEU A 257 0.91 -9.85 -16.97
N PRO A 258 -0.10 -9.00 -16.70
CA PRO A 258 -1.18 -8.73 -17.66
C PRO A 258 -0.72 -7.94 -18.89
N VAL A 259 0.42 -7.26 -18.77
CA VAL A 259 1.05 -6.44 -19.81
C VAL A 259 2.56 -6.67 -19.77
N THR A 260 3.23 -6.51 -20.90
CA THR A 260 4.68 -6.66 -20.97
C THR A 260 5.39 -5.59 -20.15
N GLU A 261 6.25 -6.02 -19.23
CA GLU A 261 7.12 -5.12 -18.49
C GLU A 261 8.32 -4.65 -19.34
N THR A 262 8.71 -3.40 -19.19
CA THR A 262 9.91 -2.82 -19.84
C THR A 262 11.03 -2.57 -18.84
N GLY A 263 12.28 -2.82 -19.21
CA GLY A 263 13.45 -2.51 -18.36
C GLY A 263 13.62 -3.39 -17.11
N ALA A 264 12.93 -4.53 -17.01
CA ALA A 264 13.01 -5.43 -15.86
C ALA A 264 14.42 -6.00 -15.63
N VAL A 265 14.76 -6.23 -14.36
CA VAL A 265 15.92 -7.05 -13.95
C VAL A 265 15.39 -8.41 -13.49
N ILE A 266 15.65 -9.46 -14.26
CA ILE A 266 15.09 -10.80 -14.01
C ILE A 266 16.19 -11.76 -13.55
N GLY A 267 15.92 -12.52 -12.48
CA GLY A 267 16.76 -13.64 -12.07
C GLY A 267 18.08 -13.27 -11.41
N GLN A 268 18.31 -11.98 -11.14
CA GLN A 268 19.53 -11.51 -10.48
C GLN A 268 19.26 -11.23 -9.00
N ASN A 269 20.10 -11.79 -8.13
CA ASN A 269 19.98 -11.61 -6.69
C ASN A 269 20.18 -10.12 -6.34
N PRO A 270 19.27 -9.48 -5.58
CA PRO A 270 19.45 -8.08 -5.18
C PRO A 270 20.65 -7.85 -4.24
N LEU A 271 21.27 -8.88 -3.68
CA LEU A 271 22.44 -8.77 -2.80
C LEU A 271 22.17 -7.90 -1.56
N PHE A 272 21.11 -8.22 -0.82
CA PHE A 272 20.85 -7.61 0.49
C PHE A 272 22.04 -7.85 1.44
N LEU A 273 22.43 -6.83 2.22
CA LEU A 273 23.56 -6.89 3.14
C LEU A 273 23.36 -7.95 4.24
N ASN A 274 22.18 -8.01 4.84
CA ASN A 274 21.85 -9.01 5.86
C ASN A 274 20.34 -9.29 5.94
N LEU A 275 19.85 -10.06 4.97
CA LEU A 275 18.42 -10.41 4.90
C LEU A 275 17.91 -11.13 6.15
N SER A 276 18.69 -12.07 6.73
CA SER A 276 18.28 -12.82 7.92
C SER A 276 18.22 -11.97 9.18
N GLY A 277 19.02 -10.90 9.26
CA GLY A 277 18.95 -9.87 10.30
C GLY A 277 17.95 -8.76 10.01
N GLY A 278 17.22 -8.80 8.89
CA GLY A 278 16.24 -7.79 8.50
C GLY A 278 16.83 -6.50 7.92
N ASP A 279 18.10 -6.53 7.51
CA ASP A 279 18.76 -5.45 6.78
C ASP A 279 18.58 -5.65 5.26
N LEU A 280 17.81 -4.75 4.67
CA LEU A 280 17.45 -4.76 3.25
C LEU A 280 18.24 -3.73 2.43
N HIS A 281 19.26 -3.10 3.02
CA HIS A 281 20.23 -2.32 2.23
C HIS A 281 20.94 -3.24 1.25
N LEU A 282 21.44 -2.66 0.17
CA LEU A 282 22.00 -3.39 -0.95
C LEU A 282 23.53 -3.29 -0.93
N SER A 283 24.20 -4.38 -1.29
CA SER A 283 25.62 -4.35 -1.61
C SER A 283 25.91 -3.33 -2.73
N PRO A 284 27.09 -2.67 -2.75
CA PRO A 284 27.53 -1.86 -3.88
C PRO A 284 27.50 -2.58 -5.24
N ASP A 285 27.62 -3.92 -5.24
CA ASP A 285 27.58 -4.75 -6.45
C ASP A 285 26.16 -5.18 -6.86
N SER A 286 25.13 -4.69 -6.15
CA SER A 286 23.76 -5.09 -6.41
C SER A 286 23.31 -4.73 -7.84
N PRO A 287 22.66 -5.67 -8.55
CA PRO A 287 22.12 -5.43 -9.89
C PRO A 287 20.94 -4.45 -9.90
N ALA A 288 20.43 -4.06 -8.73
CA ALA A 288 19.39 -3.04 -8.61
C ALA A 288 19.94 -1.60 -8.70
N ARG A 289 21.23 -1.39 -8.40
CA ARG A 289 21.82 -0.04 -8.33
C ARG A 289 21.88 0.60 -9.72
N GLY A 290 21.37 1.83 -9.84
CA GLY A 290 21.40 2.57 -11.09
C GLY A 290 20.54 1.99 -12.22
N ARG A 291 19.56 1.12 -11.90
CA ARG A 291 18.72 0.41 -12.90
C ARG A 291 17.24 0.82 -12.87
N GLY A 292 16.85 1.67 -11.93
CA GLY A 292 15.52 2.22 -11.85
C GLY A 292 15.28 3.26 -12.95
N ARG A 293 13.99 3.54 -13.18
CA ARG A 293 13.54 4.66 -13.99
C ARG A 293 13.67 5.95 -13.18
N THR A 294 14.30 6.97 -13.77
CA THR A 294 14.35 8.32 -13.21
C THR A 294 12.94 8.93 -13.09
N GLN A 295 12.68 9.57 -11.96
CA GLN A 295 11.38 10.11 -11.57
C GLN A 295 11.52 11.32 -10.62
N ASP A 296 10.44 12.05 -10.41
CA ASP A 296 10.38 13.32 -9.66
C ASP A 296 9.48 13.27 -8.40
N TYR A 297 8.80 12.16 -8.15
CA TYR A 297 7.89 11.96 -7.01
C TYR A 297 8.59 11.50 -5.71
N LEU A 298 9.84 11.04 -5.77
CA LEU A 298 10.60 10.59 -4.59
C LEU A 298 12.11 10.84 -4.79
N SER A 299 12.69 11.76 -4.01
CA SER A 299 14.11 12.15 -4.13
C SER A 299 15.07 11.38 -3.23
N HIS A 300 14.57 10.78 -2.15
CA HIS A 300 15.37 10.04 -1.18
C HIS A 300 14.78 8.66 -0.93
N ASP A 301 15.66 7.73 -0.62
CA ASP A 301 15.30 6.37 -0.23
C ASP A 301 14.72 6.35 1.19
N ARG A 302 14.41 5.15 1.68
CA ARG A 302 13.89 4.95 3.04
C ARG A 302 14.88 5.32 4.15
N GLY A 303 16.18 5.17 3.90
CA GLY A 303 17.26 5.52 4.84
C GLY A 303 17.55 7.03 4.90
N GLY A 304 17.02 7.81 3.97
CA GLY A 304 17.28 9.23 3.83
C GLY A 304 18.45 9.55 2.88
N GLU A 305 18.97 8.54 2.17
CA GLU A 305 20.00 8.72 1.13
C GLU A 305 19.35 9.23 -0.17
N ALA A 306 19.95 10.22 -0.81
CA ALA A 306 19.44 10.73 -2.08
C ALA A 306 19.59 9.68 -3.18
N PHE A 307 18.54 9.46 -3.96
CA PHE A 307 18.62 8.55 -5.10
C PHE A 307 19.63 9.06 -6.14
N THR A 308 20.40 8.13 -6.69
CA THR A 308 21.26 8.36 -7.86
C THR A 308 20.42 8.56 -9.13
N ASN A 309 21.06 8.95 -10.23
CA ASN A 309 20.40 9.08 -11.53
C ASN A 309 21.16 8.26 -12.60
N PRO A 310 20.64 7.10 -13.04
CA PRO A 310 19.33 6.53 -12.69
C PRO A 310 19.26 6.05 -11.23
N PRO A 311 18.08 5.97 -10.61
CA PRO A 311 17.96 5.57 -9.21
C PRO A 311 18.17 4.07 -9.03
N THR A 312 18.47 3.65 -7.80
CA THR A 312 18.41 2.22 -7.42
C THR A 312 16.97 1.71 -7.41
N ILE A 313 16.75 0.47 -7.86
CA ILE A 313 15.46 -0.24 -7.73
C ILE A 313 15.30 -0.67 -6.26
N GLY A 314 14.11 -0.48 -5.69
CA GLY A 314 13.78 -0.84 -4.31
C GLY A 314 13.86 0.34 -3.33
N ALA A 315 13.69 0.02 -2.05
CA ALA A 315 13.49 1.00 -0.98
C ALA A 315 14.77 1.67 -0.46
N TYR A 316 15.94 1.15 -0.83
CA TYR A 316 17.25 1.65 -0.38
C TYR A 316 18.18 1.91 -1.58
N GLN A 317 19.00 2.96 -1.48
CA GLN A 317 19.90 3.43 -2.52
C GLN A 317 21.26 2.73 -2.54
#